data_AF-A0A3P3D501-F1
#
_entry.id   AF-A0A3P3D501-F1
#
_cell.length_a   1.000
_cell.length_b   1.000
_cell.length_c   1.000
_cell.angle_alpha   90.00
_cell.angle_beta   90.00
_cell.angle_gamma   90.00
#
_symmetry.space_group_name_H-M   'P 1'
#
loop_
_entity.id
_entity.type
_entity.pdbx_description
1 polymer ?
#
loop_
_entity_poly.entity_id
_entity_poly.type
_entity_poly.pdbx_seq_one_letter_code
_entity_poly.pdbx_strand_id
1 'polypeptide(L)'
;MSSTSGIDSLGRAALVDNDDRIYVFGPEGQFITHYPQGEGYEGKFCALRPGGDLIFAGNRSFHRASLESGALLETVKTESETRGWNSAYALTSQGGIAVYSTESHGHGSSGPTPVPDQVTFFGADLKEQRRVTGLLAQAIAHDPMVKAWPSVTAIAVDAAGSFYLNIRAQEDNDLRGGIFEFNADGKL
;
A
#
# COMPACT_ATOMS: atom_id res chain seq x y z
N MET A 1 2.31 11.35 9.67
CA MET A 1 1.93 9.94 9.93
C MET A 1 0.61 9.71 9.22
N SER A 2 0.50 8.67 8.40
CA SER A 2 -0.73 8.37 7.66
C SER A 2 -1.57 7.36 8.46
N SER A 3 -2.76 7.77 8.89
CA SER A 3 -3.78 6.82 9.31
C SER A 3 -4.29 6.10 8.07
N THR A 4 -4.28 4.76 8.09
CA THR A 4 -4.88 3.95 7.03
C THR A 4 -6.22 3.43 7.51
N SER A 5 -7.22 3.42 6.64
CA SER A 5 -8.56 2.93 6.96
C SER A 5 -9.15 2.19 5.77
N GLY A 6 -10.12 1.33 6.03
CA GLY A 6 -10.85 0.60 5.00
C GLY A 6 -12.27 0.28 5.44
N ILE A 7 -13.16 0.07 4.47
CA ILE A 7 -14.54 -0.38 4.69
C ILE A 7 -14.78 -1.62 3.81
N ASP A 8 -15.36 -2.68 4.38
CA ASP A 8 -15.70 -3.88 3.60
C ASP A 8 -17.09 -3.81 2.95
N SER A 9 -17.47 -4.88 2.24
CA SER A 9 -18.76 -4.94 1.55
C SER A 9 -19.97 -5.01 2.48
N LEU A 10 -19.77 -5.30 3.76
CA LEU A 10 -20.80 -5.34 4.79
C LEU A 10 -20.89 -4.00 5.56
N GLY A 11 -20.12 -2.99 5.16
CA GLY A 11 -20.08 -1.68 5.81
C GLY A 11 -19.30 -1.67 7.12
N ARG A 12 -18.50 -2.69 7.41
CA ARG A 12 -17.61 -2.71 8.58
C ARG A 12 -16.37 -1.88 8.28
N ALA A 13 -15.99 -1.01 9.21
CA ALA A 13 -14.82 -0.15 9.08
C ALA A 13 -13.65 -0.70 9.90
N ALA A 14 -12.45 -0.67 9.35
CA ALA A 14 -11.20 -0.89 10.06
C ALA A 14 -10.39 0.41 10.09
N LEU A 15 -10.00 0.84 11.29
CA LEU A 15 -9.23 2.06 11.53
C LEU A 15 -7.91 1.72 12.21
N VAL A 16 -6.81 2.30 11.72
CA VAL A 16 -5.47 2.13 12.29
C VAL A 16 -5.10 3.39 13.07
N ASP A 17 -4.71 3.25 14.34
CA ASP A 17 -4.21 4.35 15.16
C ASP A 17 -2.70 4.59 14.95
N ASN A 18 -2.14 5.54 15.70
CA ASN A 18 -0.71 5.89 15.59
C ASN A 18 0.23 4.83 16.18
N ASP A 19 -0.30 3.90 16.97
CA ASP A 19 0.42 2.76 17.54
C ASP A 19 0.18 1.49 16.68
N ASP A 20 -0.25 1.66 15.42
CA ASP A 20 -0.62 0.61 14.46
C ASP A 20 -1.68 -0.38 15.00
N ARG A 21 -2.47 0.01 16.01
CA ARG A 21 -3.58 -0.79 16.51
C ARG A 21 -4.76 -0.66 15.57
N ILE A 22 -5.43 -1.77 15.32
CA ILE A 22 -6.60 -1.78 14.44
C ILE A 22 -7.86 -1.86 15.27
N TYR A 23 -8.81 -0.99 14.97
CA TYR A 23 -10.14 -0.96 15.56
C TYR A 23 -11.17 -1.27 14.49
N VAL A 24 -12.08 -2.19 14.79
CA VAL A 24 -13.14 -2.63 13.89
C VAL A 24 -14.48 -2.11 14.39
N PHE A 25 -15.21 -1.46 13.51
CA PHE A 25 -16.55 -0.94 13.76
C PHE A 25 -17.55 -1.55 12.78
N GLY A 26 -18.76 -1.79 13.26
CA GLY A 26 -19.88 -2.19 12.41
C GLY A 26 -20.45 -1.03 11.61
N PRO A 27 -21.40 -1.30 10.70
CA PRO A 27 -22.01 -0.28 9.84
C PRO A 27 -22.75 0.81 10.61
N GLU A 28 -23.22 0.53 11.83
CA GLU A 28 -23.88 1.52 12.70
C GLU A 28 -22.88 2.24 13.63
N GLY A 29 -21.58 2.11 13.38
CA GLY A 29 -20.51 2.71 14.17
C GLY A 29 -20.24 2.04 15.52
N GLN A 30 -20.89 0.91 15.82
CA GLN A 30 -20.65 0.15 17.03
C GLN A 30 -19.27 -0.51 17.00
N PHE A 31 -18.54 -0.44 18.11
CA PHE A 31 -17.27 -1.15 18.26
C PHE A 31 -17.50 -2.67 18.24
N ILE A 32 -16.73 -3.38 17.42
CA ILE A 32 -16.77 -4.85 17.30
C ILE A 32 -15.58 -5.46 18.05
N THR A 33 -14.37 -5.08 17.65
CA THR A 33 -13.13 -5.64 18.20
C THR A 33 -11.93 -4.75 17.91
N HIS A 34 -10.79 -5.05 18.52
CA HIS A 34 -9.51 -4.41 18.21
C HIS A 34 -8.37 -5.42 18.23
N TYR A 35 -7.29 -5.10 17.51
CA TYR A 35 -6.08 -5.91 17.42
C TYR A 35 -4.88 -5.11 17.94
N PRO A 36 -4.24 -5.53 19.04
CA PRO A 36 -3.01 -4.91 19.51
C PRO A 36 -1.86 -5.28 18.57
N GLN A 37 -0.98 -4.31 18.29
CA GLN A 37 0.32 -4.59 17.70
C GLN A 37 1.16 -5.38 18.72
N GLY A 38 1.78 -6.50 18.30
CA GLY A 38 2.78 -7.22 19.12
C GLY A 38 2.48 -8.66 19.54
N GLU A 39 1.28 -9.21 19.31
CA GLU A 39 0.98 -10.64 19.58
C GLU A 39 1.15 -11.53 18.34
N GLY A 40 2.29 -11.41 17.65
CA GLY A 40 2.55 -12.11 16.38
C GLY A 40 2.01 -11.41 15.12
N TYR A 41 1.35 -10.26 15.30
CA TYR A 41 0.98 -9.32 14.25
C TYR A 41 2.05 -8.23 14.14
N GLU A 42 3.22 -8.59 13.61
CA GLU A 42 4.19 -7.60 13.15
C GLU A 42 3.83 -7.22 11.72
N GLY A 43 3.43 -5.96 11.50
CA GLY A 43 3.22 -5.46 10.14
C GLY A 43 2.35 -4.22 10.04
N LYS A 44 2.42 -3.55 8.90
CA LYS A 44 1.57 -2.41 8.56
C LYS A 44 0.24 -2.90 7.99
N PHE A 45 -0.87 -2.31 8.41
CA PHE A 45 -2.14 -2.54 7.73
C PHE A 45 -2.05 -2.11 6.27
N CYS A 46 -2.54 -2.96 5.37
CA CYS A 46 -2.49 -2.70 3.94
C CYS A 46 -3.87 -2.54 3.32
N ALA A 47 -4.80 -3.47 3.60
CA ALA A 47 -6.12 -3.46 2.98
C ALA A 47 -7.15 -4.27 3.79
N LEU A 48 -8.41 -3.89 3.63
CA LEU A 48 -9.57 -4.67 4.04
C LEU A 48 -10.22 -5.26 2.79
N ARG A 49 -10.34 -6.59 2.72
CA ARG A 49 -10.94 -7.27 1.57
C ARG A 49 -12.47 -7.24 1.67
N PRO A 50 -13.19 -7.29 0.53
CA PRO A 50 -14.65 -7.31 0.51
C PRO A 50 -15.25 -8.47 1.30
N GLY A 51 -14.52 -9.60 1.39
CA GLY A 51 -14.93 -10.80 2.13
C GLY A 51 -14.76 -10.73 3.64
N GLY A 52 -14.25 -9.62 4.20
CA GLY A 52 -14.17 -9.43 5.64
C GLY A 52 -12.89 -9.94 6.30
N ASP A 53 -11.78 -9.99 5.57
CA ASP A 53 -10.45 -10.26 6.11
C ASP A 53 -9.48 -9.09 5.87
N LEU A 54 -8.60 -8.90 6.84
CA LEU A 54 -7.57 -7.86 6.85
C LEU A 54 -6.27 -8.40 6.26
N ILE A 55 -5.55 -7.56 5.51
CA ILE A 55 -4.19 -7.84 5.04
C ILE A 55 -3.21 -6.92 5.77
N PHE A 56 -2.13 -7.52 6.29
CA PHE A 56 -0.99 -6.82 6.90
C PHE A 56 0.29 -7.19 6.18
N ALA A 57 1.20 -6.23 5.99
CA ALA A 57 2.55 -6.48 5.50
C ALA A 57 3.53 -6.54 6.67
N GLY A 58 4.04 -7.74 6.95
CA GLY A 58 5.12 -8.00 7.89
C GLY A 58 6.50 -7.98 7.22
N ASN A 59 7.52 -8.39 7.97
CA ASN A 59 8.86 -8.50 7.41
C ASN A 59 8.96 -9.66 6.41
N ARG A 60 8.94 -9.34 5.11
CA ARG A 60 8.93 -10.31 3.99
C ARG A 60 7.75 -11.29 4.04
N SER A 61 6.61 -10.83 4.55
CA SER A 61 5.39 -11.64 4.62
C SER A 61 4.15 -10.77 4.50
N PHE A 62 3.06 -11.38 4.05
CA PHE A 62 1.73 -10.89 4.32
C PHE A 62 1.03 -11.77 5.34
N HIS A 63 0.22 -11.15 6.17
CA HIS A 63 -0.65 -11.82 7.13
C HIS A 63 -2.11 -11.54 6.76
N ARG A 64 -2.96 -12.55 6.90
CA ARG A 64 -4.41 -12.40 6.81
C ARG A 64 -5.03 -12.65 8.16
N ALA A 65 -5.93 -11.79 8.60
CA ALA A 65 -6.69 -12.00 9.82
C ALA A 65 -8.19 -11.85 9.59
N SER A 66 -8.99 -12.63 10.31
CA SER A 66 -10.44 -12.47 10.32
C SER A 66 -10.82 -11.17 10.99
N LEU A 67 -11.67 -10.37 10.33
CA LEU A 67 -12.21 -9.15 10.91
C LEU A 67 -13.19 -9.43 12.07
N GLU A 68 -13.78 -10.63 12.10
CA GLU A 68 -14.77 -11.01 13.11
C GLU A 68 -14.12 -11.56 14.37
N SER A 69 -13.24 -12.54 14.21
CA SER A 69 -12.62 -13.23 15.35
C SER A 69 -11.26 -12.66 15.73
N GLY A 70 -10.62 -11.90 14.84
CA GLY A 70 -9.22 -11.50 15.03
C GLY A 70 -8.22 -12.62 14.89
N ALA A 71 -8.64 -13.82 14.49
CA ALA A 71 -7.72 -14.93 14.32
C ALA A 71 -6.86 -14.71 13.07
N LEU A 72 -5.56 -14.95 13.19
CA LEU A 72 -4.65 -15.06 12.07
C LEU A 72 -5.11 -16.26 11.22
N LEU A 73 -5.53 -15.97 10.00
CA LEU A 73 -5.99 -16.96 9.04
C LEU A 73 -4.82 -17.58 8.28
N GLU A 74 -3.85 -16.75 7.90
CA GLU A 74 -2.77 -17.16 7.01
C GLU A 74 -1.56 -16.25 7.16
N THR A 75 -0.37 -16.80 6.90
CA THR A 75 0.86 -16.04 6.67
C THR A 75 1.50 -16.51 5.38
N VAL A 76 1.67 -15.60 4.43
CA VAL A 76 2.28 -15.86 3.12
C VAL A 76 3.64 -15.18 3.08
N LYS A 77 4.72 -15.97 2.94
CA LYS A 77 6.07 -15.41 2.77
C LYS A 77 6.23 -14.83 1.38
N THR A 78 6.86 -13.67 1.29
CA THR A 78 7.17 -13.00 0.03
C THR A 78 8.66 -13.12 -0.25
N GLU A 79 9.02 -13.55 -1.45
CA GLU A 79 10.41 -13.53 -1.89
C GLU A 79 10.92 -12.11 -2.14
N SER A 80 10.00 -11.16 -2.37
CA SER A 80 10.28 -9.74 -2.56
C SER A 80 11.26 -9.22 -1.51
N GLU A 81 12.41 -8.75 -1.98
CA GLU A 81 13.50 -8.19 -1.16
C GLU A 81 13.24 -6.74 -0.73
N THR A 82 12.01 -6.23 -0.93
CA THR A 82 11.62 -4.86 -0.56
C THR A 82 11.74 -4.66 0.94
N ARG A 83 12.95 -4.29 1.38
CA ARG A 83 13.26 -3.83 2.74
C ARG A 83 12.51 -2.52 2.96
N GLY A 84 11.53 -2.54 3.86
CA GLY A 84 10.77 -1.36 4.25
C GLY A 84 9.57 -1.11 3.32
N TRP A 85 8.45 -1.76 3.64
CA TRP A 85 7.15 -1.48 3.02
C TRP A 85 6.66 -0.10 3.45
N ASN A 86 7.06 0.95 2.73
CA ASN A 86 6.98 2.32 3.26
C ASN A 86 6.14 3.30 2.45
N SER A 87 5.44 2.91 1.39
CA SER A 87 4.93 3.95 0.48
C SER A 87 3.41 3.90 0.27
N ALA A 88 2.84 2.87 -0.37
CA ALA A 88 1.38 2.81 -0.52
C ALA A 88 0.87 1.40 -0.86
N TYR A 89 -0.39 1.12 -0.51
CA TYR A 89 -1.07 -0.14 -0.79
C TYR A 89 -2.46 0.12 -1.40
N ALA A 90 -2.91 -0.76 -2.29
CA ALA A 90 -4.27 -0.75 -2.79
C ALA A 90 -4.78 -2.17 -3.02
N LEU A 91 -6.04 -2.40 -2.65
CA LEU A 91 -6.73 -3.64 -3.00
C LEU A 91 -6.95 -3.70 -4.53
N THR A 92 -6.75 -4.87 -5.12
CA THR A 92 -7.10 -5.10 -6.54
C THR A 92 -8.54 -5.62 -6.67
N SER A 93 -9.15 -5.42 -7.85
CA SER A 93 -10.49 -5.94 -8.15
C SER A 93 -10.61 -7.46 -8.00
N GLN A 94 -9.49 -8.18 -8.13
CA GLN A 94 -9.40 -9.63 -7.96
C GLN A 94 -9.20 -10.06 -6.50
N GLY A 95 -9.25 -9.12 -5.54
CA GLY A 95 -9.09 -9.39 -4.12
C GLY A 95 -7.64 -9.65 -3.69
N GLY A 96 -6.67 -9.30 -4.55
CA GLY A 96 -5.26 -9.24 -4.21
C GLY A 96 -4.84 -7.85 -3.74
N ILE A 97 -3.55 -7.55 -3.79
CA ILE A 97 -3.03 -6.26 -3.35
C ILE A 97 -1.92 -5.76 -4.27
N ALA A 98 -1.95 -4.47 -4.59
CA ALA A 98 -0.85 -3.77 -5.22
C ALA A 98 -0.05 -3.02 -4.15
N VAL A 99 1.27 -3.12 -4.23
CA VAL A 99 2.19 -2.48 -3.30
C VAL A 99 3.16 -1.62 -4.08
N TYR A 100 3.16 -0.32 -3.79
CA TYR A 100 4.20 0.57 -4.26
C TYR A 100 5.37 0.60 -3.27
N SER A 101 6.59 0.54 -3.80
CA SER A 101 7.83 0.57 -3.02
C SER A 101 8.95 1.27 -3.78
N THR A 102 9.89 1.84 -3.04
CA THR A 102 11.13 2.44 -3.56
C THR A 102 12.32 1.79 -2.90
N GLU A 103 13.45 1.70 -3.60
CA GLU A 103 14.70 1.30 -2.96
C GLU A 103 15.10 2.33 -1.89
N SER A 104 15.28 1.86 -0.64
CA SER A 104 15.69 2.72 0.45
C SER A 104 17.12 3.21 0.23
N HIS A 105 17.27 4.50 -0.06
CA HIS A 105 18.55 5.19 0.04
C HIS A 105 18.76 5.56 1.51
N GLY A 106 19.84 5.09 2.13
CA GLY A 106 20.21 5.54 3.48
C GLY A 106 20.29 7.07 3.52
N HIS A 107 19.85 7.69 4.61
CA HIS A 107 19.95 9.15 4.78
C HIS A 107 21.35 9.64 4.41
N GLY A 108 21.45 10.49 3.38
CA GLY A 108 22.70 11.06 2.91
C GLY A 108 23.37 10.35 1.72
N SER A 109 22.77 9.32 1.11
CA SER A 109 23.34 8.71 -0.09
C SER A 109 23.01 9.50 -1.37
N SER A 110 24.04 9.76 -2.19
CA SER A 110 23.94 10.34 -3.53
C SER A 110 23.55 9.25 -4.53
N GLY A 111 22.27 8.86 -4.52
CA GLY A 111 21.71 7.87 -5.44
C GLY A 111 21.31 8.44 -6.80
N PRO A 112 21.09 7.58 -7.81
CA PRO A 112 20.46 8.00 -9.06
C PRO A 112 19.10 8.63 -8.79
N THR A 113 18.78 9.70 -9.54
CA THR A 113 17.47 10.34 -9.51
C THR A 113 16.74 10.05 -10.83
N PRO A 114 15.51 9.51 -10.78
CA PRO A 114 14.80 9.08 -9.57
C PRO A 114 15.35 7.79 -8.97
N VAL A 115 15.03 7.59 -7.69
CA VAL A 115 15.26 6.32 -6.97
C VAL A 115 14.52 5.20 -7.71
N PRO A 116 15.13 4.02 -7.89
CA PRO A 116 14.42 2.87 -8.44
C PRO A 116 13.17 2.56 -7.63
N ASP A 117 12.06 2.45 -8.34
CA ASP A 117 10.73 2.27 -7.79
C ASP A 117 9.98 1.16 -8.51
N GLN A 118 8.98 0.61 -7.83
CA GLN A 118 8.15 -0.44 -8.38
C GLN A 118 6.75 -0.49 -7.77
N VAL A 119 5.80 -0.98 -8.57
CA VAL A 119 4.54 -1.56 -8.06
C VAL A 119 4.58 -3.07 -8.26
N THR A 120 4.40 -3.80 -7.17
CA THR A 120 4.25 -5.26 -7.20
C THR A 120 2.79 -5.62 -6.96
N PHE A 121 2.22 -6.40 -7.87
CA PHE A 121 0.86 -6.93 -7.79
C PHE A 121 0.90 -8.34 -7.25
N PHE A 122 0.16 -8.55 -6.17
CA PHE A 122 -0.05 -9.84 -5.55
C PHE A 122 -1.48 -10.32 -5.80
N GLY A 123 -1.64 -11.61 -6.02
CA GLY A 123 -2.94 -12.26 -6.23
C GLY A 123 -3.78 -12.32 -4.96
N ALA A 124 -4.98 -12.90 -5.06
CA ALA A 124 -5.84 -13.18 -3.91
C ALA A 124 -5.21 -14.16 -2.91
N ASP A 125 -4.24 -14.95 -3.37
CA ASP A 125 -3.38 -15.86 -2.61
C ASP A 125 -2.11 -15.17 -2.07
N LEU A 126 -1.99 -13.85 -2.27
CA LEU A 126 -0.88 -13.01 -1.86
C LEU A 126 0.48 -13.41 -2.44
N LYS A 127 0.49 -14.17 -3.53
CA LYS A 127 1.70 -14.44 -4.31
C LYS A 127 1.89 -13.40 -5.39
N GLU A 128 3.14 -13.04 -5.65
CA GLU A 128 3.49 -12.09 -6.70
C GLU A 128 3.03 -12.60 -8.07
N GLN A 129 2.30 -11.75 -8.79
CA GLN A 129 1.77 -12.04 -10.13
C GLN A 129 2.46 -11.18 -11.19
N ARG A 130 2.75 -9.93 -10.85
CA ARG A 130 3.31 -8.94 -11.78
C ARG A 130 4.10 -7.90 -11.02
N ARG A 131 5.15 -7.38 -11.66
CA ARG A 131 5.93 -6.25 -11.16
C ARG A 131 6.18 -5.27 -12.30
N VAL A 132 6.02 -3.99 -12.02
CA VAL A 132 6.32 -2.88 -12.94
C VAL A 132 7.26 -1.91 -12.24
N THR A 133 8.21 -1.33 -12.98
CA THR A 133 9.32 -0.53 -12.44
C THR A 133 9.49 0.79 -13.18
N GLY A 134 10.23 1.73 -12.60
CA GLY A 134 10.62 2.98 -13.26
C GLY A 134 9.46 3.95 -13.46
N LEU A 135 8.52 4.00 -12.51
CA LEU A 135 7.28 4.77 -12.62
C LEU A 135 7.55 6.23 -12.30
N LEU A 136 8.37 6.51 -11.28
CA LEU A 136 8.84 7.86 -10.99
C LEU A 136 9.63 8.47 -12.15
N ALA A 137 10.42 7.67 -12.88
CA ALA A 137 11.16 8.14 -14.05
C ALA A 137 10.24 8.61 -15.17
N GLN A 138 9.17 7.86 -15.42
CA GLN A 138 8.14 8.22 -16.38
C GLN A 138 7.38 9.48 -15.94
N ALA A 139 6.99 9.57 -14.66
CA ALA A 139 6.28 10.72 -14.13
C ALA A 139 7.11 12.02 -14.24
N ILE A 140 8.40 11.98 -13.89
CA ILE A 140 9.32 13.12 -14.02
C ILE A 140 9.51 13.53 -15.48
N ALA A 141 9.63 12.55 -16.39
CA ALA A 141 9.78 12.84 -17.81
C ALA A 141 8.53 13.49 -18.42
N HIS A 142 7.35 13.14 -17.91
CA HIS A 142 6.07 13.67 -18.37
C HIS A 142 5.70 15.03 -17.74
N ASP A 143 6.07 15.26 -16.48
CA ASP A 143 5.86 16.53 -15.79
C ASP A 143 7.18 17.06 -15.17
N PRO A 144 7.85 18.03 -15.82
CA PRO A 144 9.12 18.58 -15.36
C PRO A 144 9.02 19.44 -14.09
N MET A 145 7.83 19.57 -13.47
CA MET A 145 7.68 20.26 -12.19
C MET A 145 8.27 19.49 -11.00
N VAL A 146 8.58 18.21 -11.14
CA VAL A 146 9.24 17.41 -10.10
C VAL A 146 10.74 17.76 -10.02
N LYS A 147 11.06 18.85 -9.33
CA LYS A 147 12.44 19.34 -9.15
C LYS A 147 13.17 18.73 -7.94
N ALA A 148 12.43 18.13 -7.01
CA ALA A 148 12.94 17.48 -5.81
C ALA A 148 12.50 16.01 -5.76
N TRP A 149 13.01 15.25 -4.80
CA TRP A 149 12.66 13.83 -4.63
C TRP A 149 11.14 13.65 -4.52
N PRO A 150 10.49 13.01 -5.51
CA PRO A 150 9.08 12.69 -5.40
C PRO A 150 8.88 11.54 -4.41
N SER A 151 7.76 11.59 -3.72
CA SER A 151 7.27 10.51 -2.87
C SER A 151 5.87 10.13 -3.32
N VAL A 152 5.60 8.84 -3.42
CA VAL A 152 4.22 8.36 -3.60
C VAL A 152 3.55 8.35 -2.24
N THR A 153 2.36 8.93 -2.19
CA THR A 153 1.56 9.05 -0.97
C THR A 153 0.31 8.18 -0.99
N ALA A 154 -0.14 7.76 -2.17
CA ALA A 154 -1.27 6.87 -2.35
C ALA A 154 -1.16 6.11 -3.68
N ILE A 155 -1.80 4.95 -3.71
CA ILE A 155 -2.03 4.15 -4.91
C ILE A 155 -3.50 3.78 -4.99
N ALA A 156 -4.05 3.73 -6.20
CA ALA A 156 -5.34 3.11 -6.50
C ALA A 156 -5.18 2.20 -7.71
N VAL A 157 -6.00 1.16 -7.82
CA VAL A 157 -5.98 0.22 -8.95
C VAL A 157 -7.40 0.06 -9.46
N ASP A 158 -7.58 0.14 -10.77
CA ASP A 158 -8.89 -0.05 -11.40
C ASP A 158 -9.18 -1.54 -11.68
N ALA A 159 -10.35 -1.81 -12.27
CA ALA A 159 -10.75 -3.17 -12.62
C ALA A 159 -9.94 -3.76 -13.79
N ALA A 160 -9.39 -2.93 -14.68
CA ALA A 160 -8.58 -3.33 -15.82
C ALA A 160 -7.12 -3.63 -15.44
N GLY A 161 -6.72 -3.29 -14.21
CA GLY A 161 -5.36 -3.44 -13.70
C GLY A 161 -4.44 -2.26 -14.03
N SER A 162 -4.99 -1.16 -14.55
CA SER A 162 -4.35 0.15 -14.56
C SER A 162 -4.30 0.68 -13.12
N PHE A 163 -3.39 1.59 -12.84
CA PHE A 163 -3.18 2.09 -11.49
C PHE A 163 -2.78 3.55 -11.49
N TYR A 164 -3.10 4.21 -10.39
CA TYR A 164 -2.91 5.64 -10.20
C TYR A 164 -1.97 5.85 -9.03
N LEU A 165 -0.94 6.66 -9.21
CA LEU A 165 -0.05 7.06 -8.14
C LEU A 165 -0.25 8.54 -7.83
N ASN A 166 -0.49 8.86 -6.56
CA ASN A 166 -0.41 10.23 -6.09
C ASN A 166 1.03 10.56 -5.72
N ILE A 167 1.69 11.34 -6.57
CA ILE A 167 3.11 11.69 -6.46
C ILE A 167 3.23 13.12 -5.93
N ARG A 168 3.91 13.27 -4.79
CA ARG A 168 4.17 14.54 -4.13
C ARG A 168 5.66 14.88 -4.18
N ALA A 169 6.00 16.06 -4.69
CA ALA A 169 7.34 16.62 -4.59
C ALA A 169 7.63 17.09 -3.14
N GLN A 170 8.80 16.77 -2.60
CA GLN A 170 9.15 17.10 -1.21
C GLN A 170 9.24 18.61 -0.92
N GLU A 171 9.65 19.43 -1.89
CA GLU A 171 9.92 20.86 -1.69
C GLU A 171 8.75 21.77 -2.04
N ASP A 172 7.67 21.21 -2.61
CA ASP A 172 6.50 21.99 -2.96
C ASP A 172 5.54 22.08 -1.77
N ASN A 173 5.46 23.29 -1.21
CA ASN A 173 4.25 23.76 -0.52
C ASN A 173 3.07 23.90 -1.49
N ASP A 174 3.32 23.70 -2.79
CA ASP A 174 2.27 23.47 -3.77
C ASP A 174 1.57 22.13 -3.50
N LEU A 175 0.30 22.23 -3.09
CA LEU A 175 -0.56 21.07 -2.84
C LEU A 175 -0.93 20.32 -4.13
N ARG A 176 -0.51 20.81 -5.30
CA ARG A 176 -0.64 20.13 -6.59
C ARG A 176 0.33 18.95 -6.69
N GLY A 177 0.20 17.96 -5.80
CA GLY A 177 0.64 16.60 -6.09
C GLY A 177 -0.08 16.12 -7.37
N GLY A 178 0.66 15.43 -8.24
CA GLY A 178 0.12 14.91 -9.49
C GLY A 178 -0.46 13.51 -9.30
N ILE A 179 -1.65 13.26 -9.84
CA ILE A 179 -2.15 11.90 -10.02
C ILE A 179 -1.67 11.44 -11.40
N PHE A 180 -0.85 10.40 -11.41
CA PHE A 180 -0.32 9.80 -12.62
C PHE A 180 -1.01 8.46 -12.85
N GLU A 181 -1.66 8.33 -14.00
CA GLU A 181 -2.26 7.08 -14.45
C GLU A 181 -1.23 6.26 -15.20
N PHE A 182 -1.10 4.99 -14.84
CA PHE A 182 -0.31 4.01 -15.55
C PHE A 182 -1.23 2.89 -16.00
N ASN A 183 -1.09 2.46 -17.25
CA ASN A 183 -1.79 1.28 -17.72
C ASN A 183 -1.28 0.01 -17.03
N ALA A 184 -1.92 -1.13 -17.33
CA ALA A 184 -1.55 -2.43 -16.78
C ALA A 184 -0.07 -2.81 -16.99
N ASP A 185 0.58 -2.34 -18.05
CA ASP A 185 1.99 -2.63 -18.32
C ASP A 185 2.95 -1.65 -17.62
N GLY A 186 2.41 -0.72 -16.81
CA GLY A 186 3.18 0.29 -16.10
C GLY A 186 3.66 1.44 -16.98
N LYS A 187 2.99 1.69 -18.11
CA LYS A 187 3.26 2.85 -18.97
C LYS A 187 2.30 3.98 -18.64
N LEU A 188 2.86 5.17 -18.49
CA LEU A 188 2.10 6.42 -18.37
C LEU A 188 1.29 6.73 -19.65
#